data_AF-Q8N431-F1
#
_entry.id   AF-Q8N431-F1
#
_cell.length_a   1.000
_cell.length_b   1.000
_cell.length_c   1.000
_cell.angle_alpha   90.00
_cell.angle_beta   90.00
_cell.angle_gamma   90.00
#
_symmetry.space_group_name_H-M   'P 1'
#
loop_
_entity.id
_entity.type
_entity.pdbx_description
1 polymer ?
#
loop_
_entity_poly.entity_id
_entity_poly.type
_entity_poly.pdbx_seq_one_letter_code
_entity_poly.pdbx_strand_id
1 'polypeptide(L)'
;MPQTLSASDMVTPGSLSPPPTEPTDGEQAGQPLLDGAPSSASLETLIQHLVPTADYYPEKAYIFTFLLSSRLFIEPRELLARVCHLCIEQQQLDKPVLDKARVRKFGPKLLQLLAEWTETFPRDFQEESTIGHLKDVVGRIAPCDEAYRKRMHQLLQALHQKLAALRQGPEGLVGADKPISYRTKPPASIHRELLGVCSDPYTLAQQLTHVELERLRHIGPEEFVQAFVNKDPLASTKPCFSDKTSNLEAYVKWFNRLCYLVATEICMPAKKKQRAQVIEFFIDVARECFNIGNFNSLMAIISGMNMSPVSRLKKTWAKVRTAKFFILEHQMDPTGNFCNYRTALRGAAHRSLTAHSSREKIVIPFFSLLIKDIYFLNEGCANRLPNGHVNFEKFLELAKQVGEFITWKQVECPFEQDASITHYLYTAPIFSEDGLYLASYESESPENQTEKERWKALRSSILGKT
;
A
#
# COMPACT_ATOMS: atom_id res chain seq x y z
N MET A 1 25.14 -16.57 9.01
CA MET A 1 24.19 -15.65 8.38
C MET A 1 22.86 -15.85 9.07
N PRO A 2 22.21 -14.80 9.59
CA PRO A 2 20.81 -14.91 10.01
C PRO A 2 19.99 -15.39 8.80
N GLN A 3 19.11 -16.36 9.00
CA GLN A 3 18.23 -16.86 7.95
C GLN A 3 17.23 -15.76 7.59
N THR A 4 17.32 -15.21 6.38
CA THR A 4 16.33 -14.30 5.81
C THR A 4 15.08 -15.12 5.45
N LEU A 5 13.93 -14.72 6.00
CA LEU A 5 12.63 -15.34 5.73
C LEU A 5 12.30 -15.26 4.24
N SER A 6 11.73 -16.34 3.69
CA SER A 6 11.37 -16.38 2.27
C SER A 6 10.24 -15.38 1.98
N ALA A 7 10.16 -14.86 0.76
CA ALA A 7 9.08 -13.96 0.33
C ALA A 7 7.68 -14.57 0.52
N SER A 8 7.58 -15.90 0.53
CA SER A 8 6.33 -16.64 0.78
C SER A 8 5.88 -16.58 2.25
N ASP A 9 6.82 -16.52 3.19
CA ASP A 9 6.53 -16.42 4.64
C ASP A 9 6.13 -15.00 5.06
N MET A 10 6.41 -13.98 4.23
CA MET A 10 6.03 -12.60 4.51
C MET A 10 4.56 -12.30 4.19
N VAL A 11 3.86 -13.16 3.43
CA VAL A 11 2.49 -12.91 2.95
C VAL A 11 1.45 -13.82 3.61
N THR A 12 1.86 -14.89 4.30
CA THR A 12 0.92 -15.75 5.03
C THR A 12 0.93 -15.38 6.52
N PRO A 13 -0.21 -14.96 7.11
CA PRO A 13 -0.33 -14.78 8.55
C PRO A 13 -0.35 -16.15 9.22
N GLY A 14 0.83 -16.72 9.42
CA GLY A 14 1.08 -17.90 10.21
C GLY A 14 1.32 -17.52 11.67
N SER A 15 0.58 -18.19 12.56
CA SER A 15 0.70 -18.22 14.02
C SER A 15 2.12 -17.93 14.55
N LEU A 16 2.38 -16.69 14.95
CA LEU A 16 3.40 -16.35 15.93
C LEU A 16 2.69 -15.64 17.08
N SER A 17 2.62 -16.30 18.22
CA SER A 17 2.07 -15.75 19.47
C SER A 17 2.78 -14.43 19.81
N PRO A 18 2.07 -13.41 20.30
CA PRO A 18 2.69 -12.14 20.66
C PRO A 18 3.73 -12.36 21.78
N PRO A 19 4.87 -11.64 21.75
CA PRO A 19 5.82 -11.68 22.84
C PRO A 19 5.17 -11.09 24.12
N PRO A 20 5.53 -11.62 25.31
CA PRO A 20 4.94 -11.18 26.57
C PRO A 20 5.29 -9.71 26.84
N THR A 21 4.25 -8.91 27.06
CA THR A 21 4.34 -7.53 27.55
C THR A 21 4.78 -7.55 29.02
N GLU A 22 6.00 -7.10 29.30
CA GLU A 22 6.38 -6.68 30.65
C GLU A 22 5.60 -5.39 31.02
N PRO A 23 5.07 -5.29 32.25
CA PRO A 23 4.30 -4.13 32.68
C PRO A 23 5.26 -2.97 32.97
N THR A 24 5.31 -1.99 32.06
CA THR A 24 5.89 -0.69 32.38
C THR A 24 4.89 0.10 33.19
N ASP A 25 5.11 0.15 34.51
CA ASP A 25 4.56 1.17 35.40
C ASP A 25 4.93 2.55 34.87
N GLY A 26 3.91 3.30 34.46
CA GLY A 26 4.07 4.59 33.84
C GLY A 26 2.73 5.13 33.39
N GLU A 27 1.92 5.58 34.34
CA GLU A 27 0.76 6.45 34.13
C GLU A 27 1.22 7.74 33.43
N GLN A 28 1.44 7.69 32.12
CA GLN A 28 1.45 8.89 31.28
C GLN A 28 0.01 9.10 30.83
N ALA A 29 -0.65 10.03 31.52
CA ALA A 29 -1.94 10.59 31.18
C ALA A 29 -2.06 10.80 29.67
N GLY A 30 -2.97 10.06 29.04
CA GLY A 30 -3.30 10.24 27.63
C GLY A 30 -3.73 11.69 27.41
N GLN A 31 -2.98 12.40 26.57
CA GLN A 31 -3.50 13.63 25.97
C GLN A 31 -4.83 13.29 25.29
N PRO A 32 -5.89 14.10 25.44
CA PRO A 32 -7.14 13.88 24.71
C PRO A 32 -6.82 13.86 23.21
N LEU A 33 -7.02 12.70 22.57
CA LEU A 33 -6.42 12.40 21.26
C LEU A 33 -6.98 13.24 20.12
N LEU A 34 -8.20 13.77 20.24
CA LEU A 34 -8.83 14.78 19.38
C LEU A 34 -9.91 15.52 20.20
N ASP A 35 -10.01 16.84 20.10
CA ASP A 35 -11.01 17.63 20.82
C ASP A 35 -12.42 17.29 20.30
N GLY A 36 -13.12 16.37 20.98
CA GLY A 36 -14.54 16.12 20.80
C GLY A 36 -14.95 14.81 20.09
N ALA A 37 -14.01 14.02 19.56
CA ALA A 37 -14.34 12.69 19.05
C ALA A 37 -14.52 11.70 20.23
N PRO A 38 -15.62 10.91 20.28
CA PRO A 38 -15.80 9.92 21.35
C PRO A 38 -14.80 8.76 21.19
N SER A 39 -14.23 8.27 22.31
CA SER A 39 -13.41 7.04 22.29
C SER A 39 -14.21 5.81 21.90
N SER A 40 -15.50 5.79 22.25
CA SER A 40 -16.47 4.79 21.79
C SER A 40 -17.89 5.35 21.80
N ALA A 41 -18.72 4.90 20.86
CA ALA A 41 -20.13 5.28 20.82
C ALA A 41 -20.98 4.25 20.06
N SER A 42 -22.30 4.35 20.17
CA SER A 42 -23.20 3.61 19.28
C SER A 42 -22.96 4.01 17.82
N LEU A 43 -23.29 3.14 16.87
CA LEU A 43 -23.15 3.45 15.44
C LEU A 43 -23.98 4.69 15.08
N GLU A 44 -25.19 4.79 15.62
CA GLU A 44 -26.12 5.90 15.44
C GLU A 44 -25.54 7.23 15.94
N THR A 45 -24.88 7.23 17.11
CA THR A 45 -24.20 8.41 17.64
C THR A 45 -23.02 8.83 16.75
N LEU A 46 -22.26 7.87 16.22
CA LEU A 46 -21.16 8.18 15.30
C LEU A 46 -21.69 8.74 13.96
N ILE A 47 -22.75 8.17 13.40
CA ILE A 47 -23.40 8.73 12.20
C ILE A 47 -23.87 10.16 12.48
N GLN A 48 -24.48 10.42 13.64
CA GLN A 48 -24.91 11.77 14.02
C GLN A 48 -23.74 12.76 14.07
N HIS A 49 -22.59 12.34 14.59
CA HIS A 49 -21.38 13.16 14.67
C HIS A 49 -20.73 13.41 13.30
N LEU A 50 -20.94 12.53 12.30
CA LEU A 50 -20.51 12.80 10.93
C LEU A 50 -21.32 13.94 10.27
N VAL A 51 -22.58 14.16 10.67
CA VAL A 51 -23.47 15.10 9.99
C VAL A 51 -23.20 16.55 10.45
N PRO A 52 -22.83 17.47 9.55
CA PRO A 52 -22.62 18.86 9.93
C PRO A 52 -23.94 19.55 10.27
N THR A 53 -23.87 20.57 11.12
CA THR A 53 -25.01 21.43 11.44
C THR A 53 -24.66 22.89 11.16
N ALA A 54 -25.60 23.82 11.37
CA ALA A 54 -25.33 25.25 11.23
C ALA A 54 -24.11 25.71 12.07
N ASP A 55 -23.89 25.13 13.25
CA ASP A 55 -22.85 25.56 14.19
C ASP A 55 -21.75 24.51 14.45
N TYR A 56 -21.85 23.32 13.86
CA TYR A 56 -20.87 22.23 14.00
C TYR A 56 -20.36 21.71 12.64
N TYR A 57 -19.09 21.28 12.59
CA TYR A 57 -18.51 20.51 11.48
C TYR A 57 -17.50 19.50 12.07
N PRO A 58 -17.54 18.22 11.68
CA PRO A 58 -16.62 17.22 12.19
C PRO A 58 -15.18 17.47 11.74
N GLU A 59 -14.22 17.09 12.57
CA GLU A 59 -12.80 17.17 12.20
C GLU A 59 -12.47 16.25 11.03
N LYS A 60 -11.49 16.63 10.19
CA LYS A 60 -11.06 15.82 9.04
C LYS A 60 -10.62 14.40 9.43
N ALA A 61 -9.92 14.28 10.56
CA ALA A 61 -9.50 12.99 11.10
C ALA A 61 -10.71 12.11 11.47
N TYR A 62 -11.75 12.69 12.06
CA TYR A 62 -13.00 12.00 12.35
C TYR A 62 -13.69 11.54 11.07
N ILE A 63 -13.86 12.43 10.08
CA ILE A 63 -14.50 12.12 8.80
C ILE A 63 -13.80 10.94 8.13
N PHE A 64 -12.47 11.02 7.98
CA PHE A 64 -11.68 9.96 7.37
C PHE A 64 -11.81 8.64 8.13
N THR A 65 -11.62 8.67 9.45
CA THR A 65 -11.67 7.49 10.33
C THR A 65 -13.04 6.82 10.27
N PHE A 66 -14.10 7.60 10.44
CA PHE A 66 -15.46 7.06 10.47
C PHE A 66 -15.86 6.53 9.10
N LEU A 67 -15.65 7.28 8.02
CA LEU A 67 -15.97 6.79 6.68
C LEU A 67 -15.20 5.50 6.41
N LEU A 68 -13.88 5.45 6.64
CA LEU A 68 -13.07 4.26 6.46
C LEU A 68 -13.60 3.04 7.23
N SER A 69 -13.82 3.18 8.54
CA SER A 69 -14.19 2.08 9.45
C SER A 69 -15.68 1.69 9.40
N SER A 70 -16.57 2.61 9.02
CA SER A 70 -18.02 2.37 8.94
C SER A 70 -18.39 1.19 8.05
N ARG A 71 -17.57 0.88 7.04
CA ARG A 71 -17.71 -0.28 6.12
C ARG A 71 -17.76 -1.63 6.84
N LEU A 72 -17.29 -1.71 8.08
CA LEU A 72 -17.38 -2.91 8.92
C LEU A 72 -18.74 -3.06 9.60
N PHE A 73 -19.57 -2.02 9.59
CA PHE A 73 -20.79 -1.92 10.40
C PHE A 73 -22.04 -1.55 9.60
N ILE A 74 -21.90 -0.87 8.47
CA ILE A 74 -22.99 -0.39 7.63
C ILE A 74 -22.54 -0.32 6.16
N GLU A 75 -23.43 -0.65 5.22
CA GLU A 75 -23.14 -0.50 3.80
C GLU A 75 -23.04 1.00 3.43
N PRO A 76 -22.09 1.42 2.58
CA PRO A 76 -21.92 2.84 2.23
C PRO A 76 -23.18 3.52 1.69
N ARG A 77 -24.00 2.79 0.91
CA ARG A 77 -25.30 3.30 0.41
C ARG A 77 -26.29 3.61 1.52
N GLU A 78 -26.35 2.73 2.53
CA GLU A 78 -27.25 2.90 3.67
C GLU A 78 -26.76 4.04 4.56
N LEU A 79 -25.44 4.11 4.79
CA LEU A 79 -24.82 5.22 5.50
C LEU A 79 -25.15 6.56 4.84
N LEU A 80 -25.01 6.66 3.52
CA LEU A 80 -25.32 7.88 2.80
C LEU A 80 -26.80 8.25 2.90
N ALA A 81 -27.72 7.28 2.80
CA ALA A 81 -29.15 7.52 2.98
C ALA A 81 -29.45 8.03 4.40
N ARG A 82 -28.84 7.44 5.44
CA ARG A 82 -28.99 7.89 6.83
C ARG A 82 -28.43 9.29 7.06
N VAL A 83 -27.26 9.62 6.50
CA VAL A 83 -26.68 10.97 6.54
C VAL A 83 -27.61 11.98 5.87
N CYS A 84 -28.17 11.65 4.70
CA CYS A 84 -29.13 12.52 4.00
C CYS A 84 -30.40 12.73 4.82
N HIS A 85 -30.94 11.68 5.43
CA HIS A 85 -32.11 11.75 6.29
C HIS A 85 -31.87 12.65 7.50
N LEU A 86 -30.75 12.48 8.20
CA LEU A 86 -30.35 13.31 9.35
C LEU A 86 -30.15 14.78 8.95
N CYS A 87 -29.58 15.06 7.79
CA CYS A 87 -29.50 16.42 7.25
C CYS A 87 -30.89 17.06 7.11
N ILE A 88 -31.86 16.31 6.58
CA ILE A 88 -33.23 16.80 6.41
C ILE A 88 -33.89 17.06 7.77
N GLU A 89 -33.81 16.10 8.69
CA GLU A 89 -34.44 16.18 10.01
C GLU A 89 -33.83 17.30 10.87
N GLN A 90 -32.50 17.28 11.08
CA GLN A 90 -31.82 18.24 11.97
C GLN A 90 -31.91 19.68 11.47
N GLN A 91 -31.89 19.86 10.15
CA GLN A 91 -31.99 21.19 9.53
C GLN A 91 -33.43 21.55 9.11
N GLN A 92 -34.40 20.68 9.42
CA GLN A 92 -35.83 20.83 9.13
C GLN A 92 -36.10 21.24 7.67
N LEU A 93 -35.47 20.52 6.73
CA LEU A 93 -35.53 20.78 5.29
C LEU A 93 -36.81 20.26 4.63
N ASP A 94 -37.67 19.61 5.40
CA ASP A 94 -39.01 19.15 5.06
C ASP A 94 -40.08 20.22 5.31
N LYS A 95 -39.77 21.26 6.08
CA LYS A 95 -40.70 22.35 6.37
C LYS A 95 -40.99 23.19 5.11
N PRO A 96 -42.24 23.68 4.95
CA PRO A 96 -42.61 24.49 3.79
C PRO A 96 -41.88 25.83 3.73
N VAL A 97 -41.50 26.37 4.89
CA VAL A 97 -40.68 27.59 5.00
C VAL A 97 -39.36 27.23 5.66
N LEU A 98 -38.27 27.39 4.91
CA LEU A 98 -36.92 27.14 5.39
C LEU A 98 -36.38 28.36 6.14
N ASP A 99 -35.68 28.11 7.24
CA ASP A 99 -34.82 29.10 7.88
C ASP A 99 -33.60 29.35 6.99
N LYS A 100 -33.65 30.42 6.20
CA LYS A 100 -32.59 30.79 5.27
C LYS A 100 -31.25 31.03 5.96
N ALA A 101 -31.24 31.57 7.19
CA ALA A 101 -30.01 31.86 7.91
C ALA A 101 -29.33 30.56 8.35
N ARG A 102 -30.10 29.62 8.91
CA ARG A 102 -29.62 28.28 9.28
C ARG A 102 -29.10 27.52 8.05
N VAL A 103 -29.89 27.47 6.97
CA VAL A 103 -29.50 26.78 5.73
C VAL A 103 -28.23 27.37 5.14
N ARG A 104 -28.04 28.70 5.20
CA ARG A 104 -26.82 29.35 4.68
C ARG A 104 -25.55 29.02 5.44
N LYS A 105 -25.64 28.71 6.73
CA LYS A 105 -24.52 28.20 7.52
C LYS A 105 -24.26 26.71 7.29
N PHE A 106 -25.32 25.92 7.12
CA PHE A 106 -25.26 24.48 6.94
C PHE A 106 -24.82 24.05 5.52
N GLY A 107 -25.35 24.68 4.48
CA GLY A 107 -25.14 24.28 3.08
C GLY A 107 -23.67 24.15 2.67
N PRO A 108 -22.80 25.14 2.96
CA PRO A 108 -21.37 25.04 2.66
C PRO A 108 -20.68 23.85 3.35
N LYS A 109 -21.07 23.55 4.60
CA LYS A 109 -20.54 22.44 5.39
C LYS A 109 -20.96 21.09 4.85
N LEU A 110 -22.22 20.92 4.45
CA LEU A 110 -22.68 19.71 3.77
C LEU A 110 -21.88 19.48 2.48
N LEU A 111 -21.71 20.52 1.66
CA LEU A 111 -20.96 20.41 0.40
C LEU A 111 -19.47 20.14 0.64
N GLN A 112 -18.91 20.59 1.76
CA GLN A 112 -17.55 20.26 2.17
C GLN A 112 -17.42 18.78 2.55
N LEU A 113 -18.34 18.25 3.38
CA LEU A 113 -18.36 16.83 3.72
C LEU A 113 -18.49 15.95 2.46
N LEU A 114 -19.38 16.32 1.54
CA LEU A 114 -19.54 15.59 0.28
C LEU A 114 -18.29 15.67 -0.59
N ALA A 115 -17.58 16.80 -0.61
CA ALA A 115 -16.32 16.93 -1.32
C ALA A 115 -15.24 16.00 -0.74
N GLU A 116 -15.11 15.96 0.59
CA GLU A 116 -14.13 15.10 1.27
C GLU A 116 -14.46 13.61 1.08
N TRP A 117 -15.75 13.24 1.16
CA TRP A 117 -16.22 11.86 0.95
C TRP A 117 -16.05 11.41 -0.50
N THR A 118 -16.54 12.18 -1.48
CA THR A 118 -16.42 11.82 -2.91
C THR A 118 -14.97 11.79 -3.38
N GLU A 119 -14.11 12.62 -2.82
CA GLU A 119 -12.68 12.60 -3.10
C GLU A 119 -12.01 11.35 -2.51
N THR A 120 -12.31 10.99 -1.27
CA THR A 120 -11.62 9.88 -0.60
C THR A 120 -12.15 8.51 -1.01
N PHE A 121 -13.47 8.38 -1.14
CA PHE A 121 -14.17 7.13 -1.41
C PHE A 121 -15.15 7.27 -2.60
N PRO A 122 -14.65 7.55 -3.81
CA PRO A 122 -15.51 7.75 -4.99
C PRO A 122 -16.39 6.54 -5.31
N ARG A 123 -15.97 5.32 -4.94
CA ARG A 123 -16.72 4.08 -5.17
C ARG A 123 -18.04 3.99 -4.41
N ASP A 124 -18.18 4.72 -3.30
CA ASP A 124 -19.42 4.75 -2.52
C ASP A 124 -20.60 5.35 -3.31
N PHE A 125 -20.31 6.07 -4.40
CA PHE A 125 -21.26 6.83 -5.20
C PHE A 125 -21.51 6.24 -6.60
N GLN A 126 -21.30 4.93 -6.77
CA GLN A 126 -21.48 4.25 -8.05
C GLN A 126 -22.95 4.07 -8.46
N GLU A 127 -23.86 3.98 -7.49
CA GLU A 127 -25.29 3.78 -7.75
C GLU A 127 -26.03 5.11 -7.95
N GLU A 128 -26.92 5.19 -8.94
CA GLU A 128 -27.73 6.40 -9.20
C GLU A 128 -28.70 6.70 -8.04
N SER A 129 -29.14 5.68 -7.29
CA SER A 129 -29.94 5.82 -6.06
C SER A 129 -29.24 6.69 -5.02
N THR A 130 -27.96 6.40 -4.76
CA THR A 130 -27.08 7.16 -3.86
C THR A 130 -26.96 8.61 -4.31
N ILE A 131 -26.74 8.84 -5.61
CA ILE A 131 -26.70 10.19 -6.19
C ILE A 131 -28.06 10.90 -6.05
N GLY A 132 -29.17 10.16 -6.17
CA GLY A 132 -30.53 10.65 -5.97
C GLY A 132 -30.77 11.22 -4.57
N HIS A 133 -30.30 10.54 -3.52
CA HIS A 133 -30.39 11.05 -2.14
C HIS A 133 -29.67 12.39 -1.96
N LEU A 134 -28.46 12.53 -2.53
CA LEU A 134 -27.71 13.78 -2.47
C LEU A 134 -28.39 14.92 -3.24
N LYS A 135 -28.92 14.60 -4.43
CA LYS A 135 -29.68 15.56 -5.25
C LYS A 135 -30.94 16.04 -4.53
N ASP A 136 -31.62 15.19 -3.76
CA ASP A 136 -32.77 15.59 -2.94
C ASP A 136 -32.37 16.61 -1.87
N VAL A 137 -31.38 16.30 -1.03
CA VAL A 137 -30.94 17.22 0.04
C VAL A 137 -30.47 18.56 -0.53
N VAL A 138 -29.65 18.54 -1.58
CA VAL A 138 -29.19 19.78 -2.23
C VAL A 138 -30.33 20.51 -2.92
N GLY A 139 -31.29 19.80 -3.52
CA GLY A 139 -32.50 20.38 -4.11
C GLY A 139 -33.33 21.17 -3.11
N ARG A 140 -33.38 20.72 -1.84
CA ARG A 140 -34.07 21.42 -0.74
C ARG A 140 -33.37 22.69 -0.29
N ILE A 141 -32.04 22.73 -0.27
CA ILE A 141 -31.28 23.93 0.16
C ILE A 141 -30.99 24.92 -0.97
N ALA A 142 -31.00 24.48 -2.24
CA ALA A 142 -30.69 25.32 -3.40
C ALA A 142 -31.56 26.59 -3.55
N PRO A 143 -32.85 26.63 -3.16
CA PRO A 143 -33.64 27.87 -3.18
C PRO A 143 -33.12 28.97 -2.24
N CYS A 144 -32.29 28.63 -1.25
CA CYS A 144 -31.70 29.60 -0.33
C CYS A 144 -30.44 30.27 -0.91
N ASP A 145 -29.74 29.58 -1.82
CA ASP A 145 -28.54 30.04 -2.54
C ASP A 145 -28.27 29.15 -3.78
N GLU A 146 -28.30 29.75 -4.97
CA GLU A 146 -28.06 29.04 -6.23
C GLU A 146 -26.63 28.47 -6.35
N ALA A 147 -25.67 29.01 -5.59
CA ALA A 147 -24.29 28.52 -5.57
C ALA A 147 -24.22 27.05 -5.16
N TYR A 148 -25.16 26.55 -4.35
CA TYR A 148 -25.20 25.15 -3.93
C TYR A 148 -25.42 24.20 -5.11
N ARG A 149 -26.31 24.57 -6.04
CA ARG A 149 -26.56 23.77 -7.26
C ARG A 149 -25.31 23.72 -8.13
N LYS A 150 -24.64 24.87 -8.31
CA LYS A 150 -23.39 24.96 -9.09
C LYS A 150 -22.28 24.12 -8.46
N ARG A 151 -22.09 24.21 -7.14
CA ARG A 151 -21.06 23.45 -6.42
C ARG A 151 -21.33 21.95 -6.48
N MET A 152 -22.59 21.53 -6.31
CA MET A 152 -22.99 20.13 -6.44
C MET A 152 -22.70 19.59 -7.84
N HIS A 153 -23.02 20.36 -8.89
CA HIS A 153 -22.71 19.97 -10.26
C HIS A 153 -21.20 19.76 -10.48
N GLN A 154 -20.36 20.64 -9.93
CA GLN A 154 -18.90 20.49 -9.98
C GLN A 154 -18.41 19.23 -9.25
N LEU A 155 -18.96 18.93 -8.07
CA LEU A 155 -18.61 17.72 -7.32
C LEU A 155 -18.97 16.46 -8.09
N LEU A 156 -20.18 16.39 -8.67
CA LEU A 156 -20.60 15.25 -9.48
C LEU A 156 -19.75 15.10 -10.74
N GLN A 157 -19.35 16.21 -11.39
CA GLN A 157 -18.46 16.17 -12.55
C GLN A 157 -17.07 15.61 -12.18
N ALA A 158 -16.47 16.08 -11.08
CA ALA A 158 -15.19 15.58 -10.59
C ALA A 158 -15.26 14.09 -10.19
N LEU A 159 -16.33 13.69 -9.50
CA LEU A 159 -16.59 12.29 -9.15
C LEU A 159 -16.67 11.39 -10.39
N HIS A 160 -17.42 11.79 -11.42
CA HIS A 160 -17.51 11.02 -12.66
C HIS A 160 -16.16 10.86 -13.35
N GLN A 161 -15.35 11.93 -13.41
CA GLN A 161 -13.98 11.86 -13.95
C GLN A 161 -13.10 10.89 -13.16
N LYS A 162 -13.19 10.93 -11.83
CA LYS A 162 -12.43 10.05 -10.94
C LYS A 162 -12.84 8.58 -11.07
N LEU A 163 -14.15 8.31 -11.11
CA LEU A 163 -14.68 6.96 -11.35
C LEU A 163 -14.28 6.43 -12.73
N ALA A 164 -14.26 7.27 -13.76
CA ALA A 164 -13.78 6.89 -15.09
C ALA A 164 -12.28 6.53 -15.06
N ALA A 165 -11.45 7.33 -14.40
CA ALA A 165 -10.02 7.06 -14.23
C ALA A 165 -9.76 5.77 -13.45
N LEU A 166 -10.56 5.48 -12.41
CA LEU A 166 -10.45 4.23 -11.64
C LEU A 166 -10.87 2.99 -12.44
N ARG A 167 -11.81 3.11 -13.39
CA ARG A 167 -12.20 2.02 -14.31
C ARG A 167 -11.13 1.72 -15.35
N GLN A 168 -10.32 2.71 -15.73
CA GLN A 168 -9.15 2.54 -16.60
C GLN A 168 -7.90 2.03 -15.85
N GLY A 169 -8.09 1.39 -14.68
CA GLY A 169 -6.99 0.78 -13.91
C GLY A 169 -6.10 -0.10 -14.80
N PRO A 170 -4.84 -0.33 -14.41
CA PRO A 170 -3.78 -0.78 -15.32
C PRO A 170 -4.00 -2.21 -15.85
N GLU A 171 -4.90 -2.37 -16.81
CA GLU A 171 -5.04 -3.55 -17.65
C GLU A 171 -3.90 -3.61 -18.70
N GLY A 172 -3.17 -2.51 -18.91
CA GLY A 172 -2.24 -2.36 -20.03
C GLY A 172 -0.82 -2.90 -19.85
N LEU A 173 -0.39 -3.28 -18.65
CA LEU A 173 1.00 -3.69 -18.39
C LEU A 173 1.12 -4.96 -17.53
N VAL A 174 0.15 -5.88 -17.67
CA VAL A 174 0.35 -7.29 -17.26
C VAL A 174 1.34 -7.92 -18.26
N GLY A 175 2.59 -7.46 -18.21
CA GLY A 175 3.71 -8.10 -18.89
C GLY A 175 3.80 -9.54 -18.40
N ALA A 176 4.05 -10.47 -19.32
CA ALA A 176 4.14 -11.92 -19.14
C ALA A 176 4.42 -12.38 -17.69
N ASP A 177 3.35 -12.54 -16.90
CA ASP A 177 3.41 -12.87 -15.48
C ASP A 177 3.75 -14.35 -15.23
N LYS A 178 3.96 -15.13 -16.30
CA LYS A 178 4.42 -16.52 -16.18
C LYS A 178 5.94 -16.52 -16.08
N PRO A 179 6.53 -16.93 -14.94
CA PRO A 179 7.95 -17.16 -14.84
C PRO A 179 8.38 -18.10 -15.97
N ILE A 180 9.43 -17.73 -16.69
CA ILE A 180 9.90 -18.53 -17.81
C ILE A 180 10.55 -19.79 -17.23
N SER A 181 10.18 -20.95 -17.80
CA SER A 181 10.91 -22.20 -17.55
C SER A 181 12.26 -22.11 -18.23
N TYR A 182 13.34 -22.49 -17.53
CA TYR A 182 14.74 -22.44 -17.99
C TYR A 182 14.98 -22.99 -19.41
N ARG A 183 14.08 -23.86 -19.92
CA ARG A 183 14.17 -24.47 -21.26
C ARG A 183 14.25 -23.49 -22.42
N THR A 184 13.69 -22.30 -22.30
CA THR A 184 13.97 -21.24 -23.26
C THR A 184 15.12 -20.44 -22.70
N LYS A 185 16.33 -20.64 -23.24
CA LYS A 185 17.18 -19.45 -23.47
C LYS A 185 16.22 -18.40 -24.03
N PRO A 186 16.11 -17.19 -23.44
CA PRO A 186 15.24 -16.16 -24.00
C PRO A 186 15.50 -16.11 -25.51
N PRO A 187 14.47 -16.03 -26.37
CA PRO A 187 14.67 -15.85 -27.80
C PRO A 187 15.77 -14.81 -27.99
N ALA A 188 16.72 -15.06 -28.90
CA ALA A 188 17.92 -14.24 -29.03
C ALA A 188 17.65 -12.71 -29.18
N SER A 189 16.41 -12.34 -29.49
CA SER A 189 15.89 -10.98 -29.54
C SER A 189 15.64 -10.30 -28.17
N ILE A 190 15.65 -11.00 -27.04
CA ILE A 190 15.40 -10.44 -25.68
C ILE A 190 16.72 -10.30 -24.88
N HIS A 191 17.88 -10.43 -25.53
CA HIS A 191 19.21 -10.30 -24.91
C HIS A 191 19.61 -8.87 -24.47
N ARG A 192 18.66 -7.99 -24.13
CA ARG A 192 19.05 -6.80 -23.38
C ARG A 192 19.22 -7.19 -21.91
N GLU A 193 20.46 -7.43 -21.51
CA GLU A 193 20.85 -7.46 -20.09
C GLU A 193 20.51 -6.09 -19.48
N LEU A 194 20.09 -6.02 -18.21
CA LEU A 194 19.68 -4.76 -17.58
C LEU A 194 20.75 -3.67 -17.73
N LEU A 195 22.02 -4.03 -17.57
CA LEU A 195 23.15 -3.11 -17.73
C LEU A 195 23.31 -2.55 -19.15
N GLY A 196 22.77 -3.24 -20.16
CA GLY A 196 22.68 -2.74 -21.53
C GLY A 196 21.51 -1.78 -21.75
N VAL A 197 20.48 -1.82 -20.89
CA VAL A 197 19.35 -0.87 -20.91
C VAL A 197 19.64 0.35 -20.03
N CYS A 198 20.21 0.13 -18.85
CA CYS A 198 20.57 1.16 -17.88
C CYS A 198 21.84 0.76 -17.14
N SER A 199 22.93 1.47 -17.38
CA SER A 199 24.20 1.29 -16.66
C SER A 199 24.37 2.24 -15.47
N ASP A 200 23.45 3.19 -15.28
CA ASP A 200 23.50 4.16 -14.19
C ASP A 200 22.57 3.76 -13.03
N PRO A 201 23.13 3.42 -11.84
CA PRO A 201 22.31 2.97 -10.71
C PRO A 201 21.36 4.04 -10.19
N TYR A 202 21.71 5.32 -10.33
CA TYR A 202 20.85 6.44 -9.89
C TYR A 202 19.61 6.54 -10.77
N THR A 203 19.79 6.51 -12.09
CA THR A 203 18.68 6.48 -13.05
C THR A 203 17.76 5.29 -12.78
N LEU A 204 18.30 4.07 -12.56
CA LEU A 204 17.44 2.92 -12.28
C LEU A 204 16.64 3.07 -10.97
N ALA A 205 17.25 3.59 -9.91
CA ALA A 205 16.54 3.86 -8.65
C ALA A 205 15.41 4.90 -8.82
N GLN A 206 15.61 5.90 -9.67
CA GLN A 206 14.58 6.87 -10.03
C GLN A 206 13.42 6.22 -10.82
N GLN A 207 13.73 5.36 -11.80
CA GLN A 207 12.70 4.63 -12.55
C GLN A 207 11.92 3.66 -11.67
N LEU A 208 12.59 2.95 -10.75
CA LEU A 208 11.90 2.14 -9.73
C LEU A 208 10.98 3.00 -8.88
N THR A 209 11.41 4.20 -8.48
CA THR A 209 10.59 5.13 -7.70
C THR A 209 9.35 5.61 -8.48
N HIS A 210 9.47 5.85 -9.79
CA HIS A 210 8.31 6.10 -10.65
C HIS A 210 7.31 4.96 -10.61
N VAL A 211 7.78 3.72 -10.83
CA VAL A 211 6.93 2.53 -10.84
C VAL A 211 6.23 2.34 -9.48
N GLU A 212 6.94 2.52 -8.38
CA GLU A 212 6.36 2.42 -7.03
C GLU A 212 5.25 3.46 -6.83
N LEU A 213 5.51 4.75 -7.09
CA LEU A 213 4.50 5.81 -6.95
C LEU A 213 3.33 5.67 -7.94
N GLU A 214 3.58 5.12 -9.13
CA GLU A 214 2.54 4.76 -10.08
C GLU A 214 1.62 3.69 -9.52
N ARG A 215 2.16 2.61 -8.94
CA ARG A 215 1.32 1.54 -8.40
C ARG A 215 0.61 1.93 -7.11
N LEU A 216 1.31 2.65 -6.23
CA LEU A 216 0.76 3.11 -4.95
C LEU A 216 -0.45 4.04 -5.13
N ARG A 217 -0.46 4.92 -6.15
CA ARG A 217 -1.58 5.87 -6.35
C ARG A 217 -2.92 5.15 -6.52
N HIS A 218 -2.91 3.94 -7.09
CA HIS A 218 -4.09 3.12 -7.36
C HIS A 218 -4.65 2.42 -6.13
N ILE A 219 -3.84 2.24 -5.07
CA ILE A 219 -4.28 1.59 -3.84
C ILE A 219 -5.24 2.52 -3.09
N GLY A 220 -6.50 2.12 -2.98
CA GLY A 220 -7.52 2.86 -2.26
C GLY A 220 -7.44 2.62 -0.75
N PRO A 221 -7.81 3.60 0.11
CA PRO A 221 -7.92 3.38 1.55
C PRO A 221 -8.89 2.24 1.89
N GLU A 222 -9.93 2.02 1.09
CA GLU A 222 -10.89 0.93 1.24
C GLU A 222 -10.25 -0.47 1.11
N GLU A 223 -9.14 -0.63 0.40
CA GLU A 223 -8.46 -1.93 0.27
C GLU A 223 -7.81 -2.38 1.59
N PHE A 224 -7.51 -1.44 2.49
CA PHE A 224 -7.01 -1.75 3.84
C PHE A 224 -8.10 -2.26 4.78
N VAL A 225 -9.38 -2.02 4.47
CA VAL A 225 -10.51 -2.41 5.34
C VAL A 225 -10.59 -3.93 5.50
N GLN A 226 -10.12 -4.70 4.51
CA GLN A 226 -9.99 -6.16 4.67
C GLN A 226 -9.09 -6.57 5.83
N ALA A 227 -8.03 -5.80 6.11
CA ALA A 227 -7.16 -6.05 7.25
C ALA A 227 -7.81 -5.69 8.60
N PHE A 228 -8.97 -5.02 8.59
CA PHE A 228 -9.72 -4.64 9.80
C PHE A 228 -10.83 -5.65 10.17
N VAL A 229 -11.06 -6.66 9.32
CA VAL A 229 -12.05 -7.70 9.59
C VAL A 229 -11.47 -8.63 10.66
N ASN A 230 -12.00 -8.55 11.89
CA ASN A 230 -11.67 -9.52 12.93
C ASN A 230 -12.20 -10.91 12.53
N LYS A 231 -11.41 -11.96 12.75
CA LYS A 231 -11.84 -13.36 12.62
C LYS A 231 -12.70 -13.85 13.79
N ASP A 232 -13.30 -12.94 14.56
CA ASP A 232 -14.11 -13.32 15.73
C ASP A 232 -15.38 -14.08 15.26
N PRO A 233 -15.58 -15.35 15.68
CA PRO A 233 -16.79 -16.10 15.35
C PRO A 233 -18.09 -15.44 15.84
N LEU A 234 -18.03 -14.60 16.89
CA LEU A 234 -19.17 -13.84 17.41
C LEU A 234 -19.46 -12.58 16.59
N ALA A 235 -18.49 -12.10 15.81
CA ALA A 235 -18.68 -11.04 14.83
C ALA A 235 -19.37 -11.63 13.59
N SER A 236 -20.68 -11.87 13.70
CA SER A 236 -21.56 -12.28 12.61
C SER A 236 -21.61 -11.31 11.41
N THR A 237 -20.89 -10.20 11.46
CA THR A 237 -20.78 -9.24 10.37
C THR A 237 -19.85 -9.80 9.28
N LYS A 238 -20.43 -10.47 8.29
CA LYS A 238 -19.81 -10.48 6.96
C LYS A 238 -19.50 -9.02 6.61
N PRO A 239 -18.28 -8.70 6.14
CA PRO A 239 -17.96 -7.33 5.75
C PRO A 239 -19.02 -6.81 4.77
N CYS A 240 -19.56 -5.61 5.03
CA CYS A 240 -20.60 -4.96 4.24
C CYS A 240 -20.04 -4.32 2.95
N PHE A 241 -18.92 -4.85 2.43
CA PHE A 241 -18.21 -4.34 1.26
C PHE A 241 -17.74 -5.49 0.35
N SER A 242 -17.73 -5.24 -0.95
CA SER A 242 -17.30 -6.17 -2.02
C SER A 242 -15.95 -5.75 -2.63
N ASP A 243 -15.12 -5.01 -1.89
CA ASP A 243 -13.89 -4.46 -2.46
C ASP A 243 -12.85 -5.56 -2.67
N LYS A 244 -12.45 -5.70 -3.94
CA LYS A 244 -11.32 -6.52 -4.37
C LYS A 244 -10.03 -5.83 -3.93
N THR A 245 -9.13 -6.57 -3.29
CA THR A 245 -7.75 -6.16 -2.98
C THR A 245 -6.84 -6.16 -4.20
N SER A 246 -7.38 -5.86 -5.38
CA SER A 246 -6.68 -6.08 -6.65
C SER A 246 -5.42 -5.23 -6.77
N ASN A 247 -5.41 -3.99 -6.26
CA ASN A 247 -4.22 -3.14 -6.34
C ASN A 247 -3.21 -3.52 -5.26
N LEU A 248 -3.65 -3.88 -4.05
CA LEU A 248 -2.79 -4.45 -3.02
C LEU A 248 -2.08 -5.72 -3.53
N GLU A 249 -2.83 -6.65 -4.11
CA GLU A 249 -2.28 -7.88 -4.69
C GLU A 249 -1.34 -7.59 -5.86
N ALA A 250 -1.70 -6.64 -6.75
CA ALA A 250 -0.83 -6.22 -7.84
C ALA A 250 0.48 -5.60 -7.33
N TYR A 251 0.44 -4.88 -6.21
CA TYR A 251 1.61 -4.27 -5.60
C TYR A 251 2.52 -5.30 -4.91
N VAL A 252 1.94 -6.29 -4.23
CA VAL A 252 2.69 -7.45 -3.70
C VAL A 252 3.32 -8.26 -4.84
N LYS A 253 2.60 -8.47 -5.95
CA LYS A 253 3.16 -9.11 -7.16
C LYS A 253 4.32 -8.32 -7.73
N TRP A 254 4.22 -6.99 -7.78
CA TRP A 254 5.32 -6.14 -8.22
C TRP A 254 6.57 -6.27 -7.33
N PHE A 255 6.40 -6.25 -6.00
CA PHE A 255 7.51 -6.49 -5.07
C PHE A 255 8.21 -7.83 -5.36
N ASN A 256 7.43 -8.90 -5.48
CA ASN A 256 7.96 -10.23 -5.80
C ASN A 256 8.64 -10.26 -7.19
N ARG A 257 8.03 -9.63 -8.19
CA ARG A 257 8.61 -9.49 -9.53
C ARG A 257 10.00 -8.85 -9.44
N LEU A 258 10.14 -7.75 -8.70
CA LEU A 258 11.42 -7.07 -8.53
C LEU A 258 12.46 -7.96 -7.83
N CYS A 259 12.09 -8.68 -6.76
CA CYS A 259 12.97 -9.65 -6.11
C CYS A 259 13.53 -10.68 -7.10
N TYR A 260 12.64 -11.31 -7.88
CA TYR A 260 13.03 -12.34 -8.84
C TYR A 260 13.75 -11.77 -10.06
N LEU A 261 13.47 -10.53 -10.48
CA LEU A 261 14.21 -9.85 -11.53
C LEU A 261 15.67 -9.66 -11.11
N VAL A 262 15.92 -9.16 -9.90
CA VAL A 262 17.28 -9.01 -9.36
C VAL A 262 18.02 -10.35 -9.32
N ALA A 263 17.38 -11.39 -8.80
CA ALA A 263 17.97 -12.72 -8.76
C ALA A 263 18.25 -13.27 -10.17
N THR A 264 17.35 -13.04 -11.12
CA THR A 264 17.50 -13.47 -12.52
C THR A 264 18.68 -12.77 -13.17
N GLU A 265 18.78 -11.43 -13.06
CA GLU A 265 19.89 -10.65 -13.61
C GLU A 265 21.24 -11.06 -13.03
N ILE A 266 21.29 -11.49 -11.75
CA ILE A 266 22.52 -11.99 -11.14
C ILE A 266 22.88 -13.40 -11.62
N CYS A 267 21.89 -14.28 -11.80
CA CYS A 267 22.12 -15.66 -12.20
C CYS A 267 22.28 -15.85 -13.72
N MET A 268 21.86 -14.88 -14.54
CA MET A 268 21.91 -14.97 -16.00
C MET A 268 23.34 -14.94 -16.59
N PRO A 269 24.28 -14.10 -16.11
CA PRO A 269 25.62 -14.06 -16.67
C PRO A 269 26.44 -15.32 -16.35
N ALA A 270 26.91 -16.01 -17.38
CA ALA A 270 27.76 -17.20 -17.24
C ALA A 270 29.11 -16.87 -16.57
N LYS A 271 29.67 -15.67 -16.83
CA LYS A 271 30.97 -15.27 -16.29
C LYS A 271 30.83 -14.68 -14.89
N LYS A 272 31.58 -15.25 -13.95
CA LYS A 272 31.70 -14.78 -12.55
C LYS A 272 31.95 -13.27 -12.41
N LYS A 273 32.82 -12.69 -13.26
CA LYS A 273 33.13 -11.25 -13.22
C LYS A 273 31.90 -10.39 -13.55
N GLN A 274 31.08 -10.81 -14.51
CA GLN A 274 29.86 -10.11 -14.89
C GLN A 274 28.81 -10.20 -13.79
N ARG A 275 28.62 -11.40 -13.19
CA ARG A 275 27.71 -11.54 -12.03
C ARG A 275 28.10 -10.63 -10.87
N ALA A 276 29.39 -10.53 -10.56
CA ALA A 276 29.87 -9.62 -9.53
C ALA A 276 29.58 -8.14 -9.86
N GLN A 277 29.71 -7.74 -11.13
CA GLN A 277 29.34 -6.39 -11.59
C GLN A 277 27.85 -6.10 -11.43
N VAL A 278 26.99 -7.07 -11.76
CA VAL A 278 25.53 -6.94 -11.58
C VAL A 278 25.16 -6.80 -10.10
N ILE A 279 25.79 -7.59 -9.21
CA ILE A 279 25.59 -7.45 -7.76
C ILE A 279 26.03 -6.06 -7.27
N GLU A 280 27.22 -5.60 -7.65
CA GLU A 280 27.70 -4.27 -7.26
C GLU A 280 26.80 -3.14 -7.77
N PHE A 281 26.27 -3.28 -8.99
CA PHE A 281 25.30 -2.35 -9.54
C PHE A 281 24.02 -2.30 -8.70
N PHE A 282 23.41 -3.45 -8.37
CA PHE A 282 22.20 -3.48 -7.53
C PHE A 282 22.43 -2.99 -6.10
N ILE A 283 23.63 -3.17 -5.55
CA ILE A 283 24.00 -2.57 -4.25
C ILE A 283 23.94 -1.04 -4.32
N ASP A 284 24.46 -0.45 -5.40
CA ASP A 284 24.41 1.00 -5.58
C ASP A 284 22.98 1.50 -5.87
N VAL A 285 22.17 0.75 -6.63
CA VAL A 285 20.72 1.04 -6.83
C VAL A 285 19.97 1.01 -5.50
N ALA A 286 20.19 -0.03 -4.68
CA ALA A 286 19.54 -0.19 -3.38
C ALA A 286 19.92 0.96 -2.42
N ARG A 287 21.20 1.34 -2.42
CA ARG A 287 21.65 2.51 -1.65
C ARG A 287 20.95 3.79 -2.09
N GLU A 288 20.76 3.99 -3.39
CA GLU A 288 20.04 5.17 -3.86
C GLU A 288 18.54 5.10 -3.55
N CYS A 289 17.93 3.91 -3.58
CA CYS A 289 16.55 3.72 -3.08
C CYS A 289 16.44 4.15 -1.61
N PHE A 290 17.39 3.77 -0.75
CA PHE A 290 17.44 4.25 0.64
C PHE A 290 17.52 5.78 0.73
N ASN A 291 18.41 6.42 -0.05
CA ASN A 291 18.59 7.88 -0.06
C ASN A 291 17.33 8.63 -0.52
N ILE A 292 16.61 8.09 -1.51
CA ILE A 292 15.35 8.67 -2.01
C ILE A 292 14.23 8.53 -0.98
N GLY A 293 14.28 7.52 -0.11
CA GLY A 293 13.16 7.13 0.75
C GLY A 293 12.28 6.03 0.13
N ASN A 294 12.80 5.32 -0.88
CA ASN A 294 12.18 4.17 -1.51
C ASN A 294 12.55 2.85 -0.80
N PHE A 295 11.93 2.61 0.36
CA PHE A 295 12.24 1.44 1.18
C PHE A 295 11.65 0.15 0.64
N ASN A 296 10.58 0.20 -0.16
CA ASN A 296 9.98 -0.98 -0.76
C ASN A 296 10.90 -1.62 -1.81
N SER A 297 11.39 -0.83 -2.77
CA SER A 297 12.34 -1.30 -3.78
C SER A 297 13.68 -1.71 -3.16
N LEU A 298 14.17 -0.95 -2.16
CA LEU A 298 15.34 -1.34 -1.36
C LEU A 298 15.17 -2.76 -0.79
N MET A 299 14.05 -3.03 -0.12
CA MET A 299 13.78 -4.33 0.47
C MET A 299 13.67 -5.42 -0.59
N ALA A 300 13.04 -5.14 -1.72
CA ALA A 300 12.91 -6.10 -2.82
C ALA A 300 14.29 -6.48 -3.41
N ILE A 301 15.17 -5.50 -3.58
CA ILE A 301 16.53 -5.72 -4.10
C ILE A 301 17.38 -6.55 -3.12
N ILE A 302 17.34 -6.22 -1.83
CA ILE A 302 18.00 -7.03 -0.78
C ILE A 302 17.44 -8.45 -0.77
N SER A 303 16.11 -8.59 -0.83
CA SER A 303 15.43 -9.89 -0.83
C SER A 303 15.85 -10.74 -2.03
N GLY A 304 15.95 -10.14 -3.22
CA GLY A 304 16.45 -10.80 -4.43
C GLY A 304 17.89 -11.31 -4.30
N MET A 305 18.79 -10.49 -3.74
CA MET A 305 20.18 -10.89 -3.48
C MET A 305 20.31 -11.98 -2.40
N ASN A 306 19.37 -12.01 -1.45
CA ASN A 306 19.36 -12.97 -0.36
C ASN A 306 18.66 -14.29 -0.68
N MET A 307 18.01 -14.40 -1.83
CA MET A 307 17.48 -15.68 -2.32
C MET A 307 18.60 -16.74 -2.37
N SER A 308 18.29 -17.97 -1.94
CA SER A 308 19.27 -19.06 -1.86
C SER A 308 20.06 -19.31 -3.15
N PRO A 309 19.47 -19.27 -4.37
CA PRO A 309 20.21 -19.39 -5.63
C PRO A 309 21.29 -18.32 -5.84
N VAL A 310 21.13 -17.14 -5.26
CA VAL A 310 22.11 -16.05 -5.36
C VAL A 310 23.11 -16.13 -4.21
N SER A 311 22.63 -16.28 -2.97
CA SER A 311 23.49 -16.27 -1.78
C SER A 311 24.45 -17.47 -1.71
N ARG A 312 24.17 -18.56 -2.44
CA ARG A 312 25.07 -19.71 -2.59
C ARG A 312 26.28 -19.48 -3.51
N LEU A 313 26.29 -18.43 -4.34
CA LEU A 313 27.36 -18.18 -5.33
C LEU A 313 28.64 -17.65 -4.66
N LYS A 314 29.26 -18.43 -3.78
CA LYS A 314 30.35 -17.99 -2.88
C LYS A 314 31.55 -17.45 -3.65
N LYS A 315 31.90 -18.04 -4.80
CA LYS A 315 33.03 -17.56 -5.61
C LYS A 315 32.72 -16.21 -6.22
N THR A 316 31.47 -15.97 -6.62
CA THR A 316 30.99 -14.67 -7.11
C THR A 316 31.02 -13.63 -6.00
N TRP A 317 30.44 -13.93 -4.82
CA TRP A 317 30.45 -13.03 -3.66
C TRP A 317 31.85 -12.64 -3.20
N ALA A 318 32.83 -13.55 -3.30
CA ALA A 318 34.24 -13.25 -2.99
C ALA A 318 34.88 -12.19 -3.92
N LYS A 319 34.21 -11.80 -5.02
CA LYS A 319 34.65 -10.71 -5.92
C LYS A 319 33.89 -9.40 -5.70
N VAL A 320 32.83 -9.41 -4.91
CA VAL A 320 31.97 -8.24 -4.67
C VAL A 320 32.47 -7.46 -3.46
N ARG A 321 32.46 -6.12 -3.54
CA ARG A 321 32.68 -5.26 -2.37
C ARG A 321 31.43 -5.22 -1.47
N THR A 322 31.33 -6.17 -0.56
CA THR A 322 30.12 -6.42 0.26
C THR A 322 29.86 -5.42 1.39
N ALA A 323 30.81 -4.56 1.74
CA ALA A 323 30.67 -3.64 2.89
C ALA A 323 29.40 -2.76 2.80
N LYS A 324 29.12 -2.19 1.61
CA LYS A 324 27.90 -1.41 1.37
C LYS A 324 26.64 -2.25 1.50
N PHE A 325 26.68 -3.51 1.03
CA PHE A 325 25.56 -4.43 1.11
C PHE A 325 25.21 -4.76 2.57
N PHE A 326 26.20 -5.09 3.39
CA PHE A 326 25.98 -5.37 4.82
C PHE A 326 25.38 -4.17 5.57
N ILE A 327 25.76 -2.94 5.21
CA ILE A 327 25.13 -1.73 5.78
C ILE A 327 23.64 -1.69 5.41
N LEU A 328 23.28 -1.95 4.16
CA LEU A 328 21.89 -1.96 3.71
C LEU A 328 21.07 -3.08 4.36
N GLU A 329 21.64 -4.28 4.48
CA GLU A 329 21.03 -5.39 5.21
C GLU A 329 20.77 -5.00 6.67
N HIS A 330 21.74 -4.38 7.34
CA HIS A 330 21.58 -3.92 8.72
C HIS A 330 20.49 -2.86 8.87
N GLN A 331 20.32 -1.96 7.90
CA GLN A 331 19.24 -0.97 7.91
C GLN A 331 17.85 -1.61 7.79
N MET A 332 17.74 -2.74 7.08
CA MET A 332 16.49 -3.45 6.82
C MET A 332 16.32 -4.72 7.67
N ASP A 333 17.15 -4.89 8.69
CA ASP A 333 17.19 -6.08 9.53
C ASP A 333 15.89 -6.22 10.36
N PRO A 334 15.32 -7.44 10.47
CA PRO A 334 14.07 -7.67 11.20
C PRO A 334 14.20 -7.59 12.74
N THR A 335 15.42 -7.54 13.29
CA THR A 335 15.67 -7.45 14.73
C THR A 335 14.95 -6.25 15.34
N GLY A 336 14.42 -6.43 16.56
CA GLY A 336 13.68 -5.38 17.25
C GLY A 336 12.43 -4.92 16.49
N ASN A 337 11.78 -5.82 15.74
CA ASN A 337 10.68 -5.52 14.84
C ASN A 337 11.04 -4.41 13.83
N PHE A 338 12.16 -4.57 13.14
CA PHE A 338 12.67 -3.61 12.15
C PHE A 338 13.04 -2.23 12.75
N CYS A 339 13.70 -2.19 13.91
CA CYS A 339 13.96 -0.93 14.64
C CYS A 339 14.77 0.09 13.83
N ASN A 340 15.76 -0.37 13.05
CA ASN A 340 16.60 0.48 12.19
C ASN A 340 15.78 1.07 11.04
N TYR A 341 15.07 0.22 10.30
CA TYR A 341 14.17 0.65 9.24
C TYR A 341 13.13 1.65 9.75
N ARG A 342 12.50 1.39 10.90
CA ARG A 342 11.51 2.31 11.48
C ARG A 342 12.11 3.68 11.80
N THR A 343 13.36 3.71 12.25
CA THR A 343 14.10 4.96 12.49
C THR A 343 14.36 5.69 11.17
N ALA A 344 14.78 4.98 10.12
CA ALA A 344 14.96 5.55 8.79
C ALA A 344 13.64 6.07 8.18
N LEU A 345 12.54 5.33 8.33
CA LEU A 345 11.21 5.73 7.88
C LEU A 345 10.74 7.01 8.58
N ARG A 346 10.89 7.10 9.92
CA ARG A 346 10.58 8.33 10.67
C ARG A 346 11.42 9.51 10.20
N GLY A 347 12.71 9.30 9.95
CA GLY A 347 13.59 10.33 9.38
C GLY A 347 13.13 10.79 7.99
N ALA A 348 12.69 9.85 7.14
CA ALA A 348 12.13 10.16 5.82
C ALA A 348 10.80 10.92 5.89
N ALA A 349 9.89 10.50 6.77
CA ALA A 349 8.63 11.18 7.02
C ALA A 349 8.86 12.62 7.52
N HIS A 350 9.78 12.82 8.47
CA HIS A 350 10.13 14.15 8.95
C HIS A 350 10.72 15.04 7.83
N ARG A 351 11.67 14.50 7.06
CA ARG A 351 12.23 15.20 5.88
C ARG A 351 11.15 15.60 4.88
N SER A 352 10.15 14.75 4.65
CA SER A 352 9.03 15.07 3.75
C SER A 352 8.19 16.24 4.25
N LEU A 353 8.01 16.38 5.57
CA LEU A 353 7.24 17.48 6.16
C LEU A 353 7.97 18.83 6.04
N THR A 354 9.29 18.83 6.12
CA THR A 354 10.14 20.03 6.02
C THR A 354 10.82 20.17 4.65
N ALA A 355 10.29 19.49 3.63
CA ALA A 355 10.92 19.40 2.32
C ALA A 355 11.01 20.75 1.59
N HIS A 356 12.18 21.05 1.01
CA HIS A 356 12.40 22.21 0.16
C HIS A 356 12.41 21.84 -1.34
N SER A 357 12.39 20.53 -1.64
CA SER A 357 12.32 19.99 -3.00
C SER A 357 11.28 18.87 -3.10
N SER A 358 10.76 18.62 -4.31
CA SER A 358 9.82 17.52 -4.56
C SER A 358 10.45 16.14 -4.29
N ARG A 359 11.76 15.99 -4.48
CA ARG A 359 12.50 14.76 -4.17
C ARG A 359 12.45 14.40 -2.68
N GLU A 360 12.58 15.40 -1.81
CA GLU A 360 12.58 15.19 -0.35
C GLU A 360 11.23 14.75 0.20
N LYS A 361 10.14 15.00 -0.55
CA LYS A 361 8.78 14.57 -0.19
C LYS A 361 8.55 13.07 -0.37
N ILE A 362 9.43 12.36 -1.07
CA ILE A 362 9.23 10.94 -1.38
C ILE A 362 9.43 10.10 -0.12
N VAL A 363 8.39 9.33 0.22
CA VAL A 363 8.41 8.30 1.25
C VAL A 363 7.65 7.09 0.70
N ILE A 364 8.34 5.98 0.45
CA ILE A 364 7.70 4.73 0.03
C ILE A 364 8.06 3.69 1.09
N PRO A 365 7.12 3.34 1.98
CA PRO A 365 7.39 2.42 3.08
C PRO A 365 7.61 0.99 2.58
N PHE A 366 8.28 0.16 3.37
CA PHE A 366 8.28 -1.29 3.15
C PHE A 366 6.86 -1.81 3.40
N PHE A 367 6.16 -2.09 2.31
CA PHE A 367 4.71 -2.19 2.32
C PHE A 367 4.18 -3.38 3.12
N SER A 368 4.83 -4.53 3.01
CA SER A 368 4.44 -5.73 3.76
C SER A 368 4.51 -5.51 5.27
N LEU A 369 5.47 -4.73 5.75
CA LEU A 369 5.56 -4.40 7.18
C LEU A 369 4.46 -3.41 7.61
N LEU A 370 4.12 -2.43 6.77
CA LEU A 370 2.98 -1.54 7.02
C LEU A 370 1.67 -2.33 7.17
N ILE A 371 1.41 -3.26 6.26
CA ILE A 371 0.21 -4.13 6.33
C ILE A 371 0.24 -5.01 7.59
N LYS A 372 1.42 -5.57 7.91
CA LYS A 372 1.61 -6.37 9.12
C LYS A 372 1.31 -5.57 10.39
N ASP A 373 1.79 -4.33 10.48
CA ASP A 373 1.53 -3.45 11.62
C ASP A 373 0.03 -3.14 11.77
N ILE A 374 -0.63 -2.82 10.66
CA ILE A 374 -2.07 -2.59 10.62
C ILE A 374 -2.85 -3.83 11.10
N TYR A 375 -2.45 -5.02 10.63
CA TYR A 375 -3.06 -6.28 11.04
C TYR A 375 -2.90 -6.52 12.55
N PHE A 376 -1.70 -6.33 13.11
CA PHE A 376 -1.47 -6.54 14.54
C PHE A 376 -2.22 -5.53 15.41
N LEU A 377 -2.28 -4.27 15.00
CA LEU A 377 -3.09 -3.26 15.68
C LEU A 377 -4.58 -3.64 15.66
N ASN A 378 -5.05 -4.20 14.53
CA ASN A 378 -6.42 -4.66 14.42
C ASN A 378 -6.71 -5.85 15.34
N GLU A 379 -5.87 -6.88 15.33
CA GLU A 379 -6.04 -8.09 16.15
C GLU A 379 -5.92 -7.81 17.65
N GLY A 380 -5.14 -6.81 18.05
CA GLY A 380 -4.94 -6.45 19.46
C GLY A 380 -6.16 -5.84 20.16
N CYS A 381 -7.22 -5.45 19.44
CA CYS A 381 -8.38 -4.76 20.00
C CYS A 381 -9.70 -5.20 19.35
N ALA A 382 -10.77 -5.28 20.13
CA ALA A 382 -12.10 -5.59 19.59
C ALA A 382 -12.69 -4.40 18.81
N ASN A 383 -13.41 -4.70 17.71
CA ASN A 383 -14.15 -3.69 16.92
C ASN A 383 -15.32 -3.07 17.70
N ARG A 384 -15.89 -3.82 18.65
CA ARG A 384 -16.92 -3.35 19.57
C ARG A 384 -16.50 -3.60 21.02
N LEU A 385 -16.86 -2.67 21.89
CA LEU A 385 -16.73 -2.84 23.34
C LEU A 385 -17.89 -3.71 23.89
N PRO A 386 -17.78 -4.22 25.14
CA PRO A 386 -18.82 -5.09 25.73
C PRO A 386 -20.22 -4.47 25.80
N ASN A 387 -20.33 -3.14 25.81
CA ASN A 387 -21.61 -2.41 25.76
C ASN A 387 -22.21 -2.30 24.33
N GLY A 388 -21.58 -2.92 23.33
CA GLY A 388 -22.00 -2.87 21.93
C GLY A 388 -21.52 -1.64 21.15
N HIS A 389 -20.88 -0.67 21.82
CA HIS A 389 -20.33 0.52 21.17
C HIS A 389 -19.20 0.16 20.22
N VAL A 390 -19.09 0.89 19.13
CA VAL A 390 -17.94 0.85 18.23
C VAL A 390 -16.73 1.41 18.99
N ASN A 391 -15.62 0.67 18.98
CA ASN A 391 -14.35 1.10 19.56
C ASN A 391 -13.68 2.11 18.62
N PHE A 392 -14.08 3.37 18.70
CA PHE A 392 -13.66 4.40 17.75
C PHE A 392 -12.20 4.81 17.94
N GLU A 393 -11.68 4.75 19.17
CA GLU A 393 -10.27 4.98 19.49
C GLU A 393 -9.34 4.01 18.74
N LYS A 394 -9.69 2.72 18.70
CA LYS A 394 -8.99 1.73 17.85
C LYS A 394 -8.96 2.17 16.38
N PHE A 395 -10.11 2.59 15.85
CA PHE A 395 -10.19 2.98 14.45
C PHE A 395 -9.43 4.27 14.16
N LEU A 396 -9.31 5.18 15.12
CA LEU A 396 -8.49 6.38 14.99
C LEU A 396 -7.01 6.02 14.79
N GLU A 397 -6.49 5.07 15.57
CA GLU A 397 -5.11 4.58 15.42
C GLU A 397 -4.90 3.85 14.07
N LEU A 398 -5.85 3.01 13.65
CA LEU A 398 -5.79 2.35 12.34
C LEU A 398 -5.84 3.36 11.19
N ALA A 399 -6.75 4.34 11.28
CA ALA A 399 -6.92 5.38 10.28
C ALA A 399 -5.71 6.31 10.21
N LYS A 400 -5.01 6.55 11.32
CA LYS A 400 -3.75 7.28 11.32
C LYS A 400 -2.69 6.60 10.44
N GLN A 401 -2.51 5.28 10.57
CA GLN A 401 -1.56 4.51 9.75
C GLN A 401 -1.92 4.57 8.26
N VAL A 402 -3.21 4.40 7.93
CA VAL A 402 -3.67 4.53 6.54
C VAL A 402 -3.51 5.96 6.04
N GLY A 403 -3.84 6.97 6.84
CA GLY A 403 -3.78 8.39 6.48
C GLY A 403 -2.34 8.87 6.17
N GLU A 404 -1.36 8.43 6.96
CA GLU A 404 0.06 8.67 6.66
C GLU A 404 0.46 8.07 5.31
N PHE A 405 0.08 6.82 5.07
CA PHE A 405 0.30 6.17 3.77
C PHE A 405 -0.38 6.90 2.61
N ILE A 406 -1.63 7.33 2.77
CA ILE A 406 -2.38 8.08 1.75
C ILE A 406 -1.64 9.39 1.41
N THR A 407 -1.07 10.06 2.41
CA THR A 407 -0.28 11.29 2.21
C THR A 407 0.97 11.01 1.39
N TRP A 408 1.69 9.94 1.71
CA TRP A 408 2.94 9.59 1.01
C TRP A 408 2.72 9.16 -0.44
N LYS A 409 1.64 8.43 -0.74
CA LYS A 409 1.36 8.00 -2.12
C LYS A 409 0.90 9.12 -3.06
N GLN A 410 0.52 10.29 -2.54
CA GLN A 410 0.06 11.44 -3.34
C GLN A 410 1.22 12.27 -3.94
N VAL A 411 2.46 11.97 -3.56
CA VAL A 411 3.64 12.68 -4.04
C VAL A 411 3.83 12.43 -5.54
N GLU A 412 3.91 13.52 -6.30
CA GLU A 412 4.29 13.46 -7.70
C GLU A 412 5.79 13.14 -7.83
N CYS A 413 6.12 12.16 -8.66
CA CYS A 413 7.50 11.75 -8.86
C CYS A 413 8.27 12.84 -9.63
N PRO A 414 9.36 13.40 -9.07
CA PRO A 414 10.07 14.53 -9.68
C PRO A 414 11.14 14.12 -10.69
N PHE A 415 11.31 12.81 -10.92
CA PHE A 415 12.32 12.32 -11.85
C PHE A 415 11.75 12.28 -13.28
N GLU A 416 12.63 12.21 -14.27
CA GLU A 416 12.22 12.05 -15.66
C GLU A 416 11.96 10.56 -15.94
N GLN A 417 10.86 10.25 -16.62
CA GLN A 417 10.53 8.87 -16.96
C GLN A 417 11.30 8.41 -18.20
N ASP A 418 11.99 7.27 -18.09
CA ASP A 418 12.59 6.57 -19.22
C ASP A 418 11.71 5.38 -19.61
N ALA A 419 11.08 5.48 -20.78
CA ALA A 419 10.17 4.46 -21.29
C ALA A 419 10.88 3.12 -21.60
N SER A 420 12.16 3.15 -21.99
CA SER A 420 12.94 1.94 -22.29
C SER A 420 13.24 1.15 -21.02
N ILE A 421 13.67 1.84 -19.96
CA ILE A 421 13.92 1.22 -18.64
C ILE A 421 12.61 0.72 -18.03
N THR A 422 11.57 1.55 -18.04
CA THR A 422 10.24 1.19 -17.51
C THR A 422 9.67 -0.04 -18.23
N HIS A 423 9.75 -0.07 -19.56
CA HIS A 423 9.33 -1.22 -20.36
C HIS A 423 10.11 -2.48 -19.99
N TYR A 424 11.42 -2.37 -19.81
CA TYR A 424 12.27 -3.49 -19.38
C TYR A 424 11.87 -4.03 -18.00
N LEU A 425 11.69 -3.16 -17.00
CA LEU A 425 11.26 -3.55 -15.65
C LEU A 425 9.97 -4.39 -15.68
N TYR A 426 9.02 -4.04 -16.55
CA TYR A 426 7.74 -4.73 -16.68
C TYR A 426 7.76 -5.99 -17.55
N THR A 427 8.66 -6.09 -18.51
CA THR A 427 8.60 -7.16 -19.53
C THR A 427 9.79 -8.10 -19.53
N ALA A 428 10.87 -7.76 -18.80
CA ALA A 428 12.05 -8.60 -18.70
C ALA A 428 11.67 -10.02 -18.25
N PRO A 429 12.24 -11.05 -18.90
CA PRO A 429 12.00 -12.43 -18.53
C PRO A 429 12.57 -12.71 -17.15
N ILE A 430 11.77 -13.36 -16.29
CA ILE A 430 12.15 -13.70 -14.93
C ILE A 430 12.16 -15.21 -14.77
N PHE A 431 13.23 -15.76 -14.19
CA PHE A 431 13.33 -17.18 -13.90
C PHE A 431 12.37 -17.56 -12.78
N SER A 432 11.73 -18.73 -12.95
CA SER A 432 11.09 -19.44 -11.82
C SER A 432 12.12 -19.78 -10.73
N GLU A 433 11.66 -20.13 -9.53
CA GLU A 433 12.54 -20.59 -8.44
C GLU A 433 13.46 -21.73 -8.92
N ASP A 434 12.88 -22.75 -9.54
CA ASP A 434 13.61 -23.88 -10.13
C ASP A 434 14.63 -23.44 -11.20
N GLY A 435 14.26 -22.46 -12.03
CA GLY A 435 15.14 -21.87 -13.03
C GLY A 435 16.33 -21.13 -12.40
N LEU A 436 16.11 -20.40 -11.31
CA LEU A 436 17.17 -19.73 -10.55
C LEU A 436 18.14 -20.75 -9.94
N TYR A 437 17.64 -21.81 -9.31
CA TYR A 437 18.50 -22.87 -8.77
C TYR A 437 19.32 -23.52 -9.88
N LEU A 438 18.72 -23.88 -11.01
CA LEU A 438 19.45 -24.49 -12.12
C LEU A 438 20.54 -23.55 -12.66
N ALA A 439 20.21 -22.28 -12.93
CA ALA A 439 21.18 -21.27 -13.35
C ALA A 439 22.31 -21.07 -12.34
N SER A 440 22.00 -21.11 -11.04
CA SER A 440 23.00 -21.00 -9.98
C SER A 440 23.96 -22.19 -9.94
N TYR A 441 23.46 -23.42 -10.14
CA TYR A 441 24.29 -24.63 -10.18
C TYR A 441 25.15 -24.71 -11.44
N GLU A 442 24.67 -24.19 -12.57
CA GLU A 442 25.47 -24.06 -13.79
C GLU A 442 26.54 -22.98 -13.65
N SER A 443 26.26 -21.91 -12.90
CA SER A 443 27.21 -20.84 -12.59
C SER A 443 28.31 -21.27 -11.61
N GLU A 444 27.94 -22.00 -10.56
CA GLU A 444 28.82 -22.55 -9.54
C GLU A 444 28.31 -23.93 -9.09
N SER A 445 29.12 -24.98 -9.33
CA SER A 445 28.76 -26.37 -9.06
C SER A 445 28.25 -26.59 -7.62
N PRO A 446 27.36 -27.57 -7.39
CA PRO A 446 26.94 -27.98 -6.05
C PRO A 446 28.11 -28.19 -5.08
N GLU A 447 28.02 -27.66 -3.86
CA GLU A 447 29.09 -27.75 -2.85
C GLU A 447 28.88 -28.89 -1.85
N ASN A 448 27.64 -29.38 -1.71
CA ASN A 448 27.27 -30.44 -0.77
C ASN A 448 26.30 -31.46 -1.41
N GLN A 449 26.05 -32.54 -0.67
CA GLN A 449 25.22 -33.64 -1.15
C GLN A 449 23.77 -33.21 -1.42
N THR A 450 23.18 -32.38 -0.56
CA THR A 450 21.81 -31.85 -0.71
C THR A 450 21.65 -31.04 -2.00
N GLU A 451 22.60 -30.14 -2.28
CA GLU A 451 22.61 -29.39 -3.54
C GLU A 451 22.80 -30.29 -4.76
N LYS A 452 23.66 -31.32 -4.65
CA LYS A 452 23.90 -32.28 -5.73
C LYS A 452 22.64 -33.07 -6.06
N GLU A 453 21.86 -33.45 -5.06
CA GLU A 453 20.57 -34.13 -5.23
C GLU A 453 19.52 -33.20 -5.85
N ARG A 454 19.38 -31.98 -5.32
CA ARG A 454 18.46 -30.98 -5.90
C ARG A 454 18.81 -30.66 -7.35
N TRP A 455 20.09 -30.47 -7.68
CA TRP A 455 20.54 -30.24 -9.04
C TRP A 455 20.19 -31.40 -9.98
N LYS A 456 20.41 -32.65 -9.54
CA LYS A 456 20.02 -33.84 -10.31
C LYS A 456 18.50 -33.90 -10.52
N ALA A 457 17.71 -33.63 -9.48
CA ALA A 457 16.25 -33.62 -9.55
C ALA A 457 15.74 -32.54 -10.51
N LEU A 458 16.29 -31.32 -10.42
CA LEU A 458 15.96 -30.20 -11.33
C LEU A 458 16.37 -30.52 -12.76
N ARG A 459 17.56 -31.06 -13.00
CA ARG A 459 17.95 -31.51 -14.36
C ARG A 459 17.01 -32.60 -14.87
N SER A 460 16.59 -33.56 -14.03
CA SER A 460 15.65 -34.59 -14.46
C SER A 460 14.25 -34.03 -14.75
N SER A 461 13.74 -33.14 -13.90
CA SER A 461 12.41 -32.53 -14.05
C SER A 461 12.34 -31.55 -15.24
N ILE A 462 13.35 -30.68 -15.34
CA ILE A 462 13.41 -29.60 -16.32
C ILE A 462 14.00 -30.10 -17.63
N LEU A 463 15.00 -30.98 -17.66
CA LEU A 463 15.63 -31.46 -18.91
C LEU A 463 15.14 -32.84 -19.34
N GLY A 464 14.67 -33.68 -18.41
CA GLY A 464 14.29 -35.08 -18.68
C GLY A 464 12.86 -35.33 -19.18
N LYS A 465 11.99 -34.30 -19.24
CA LYS A 465 10.73 -34.38 -20.00
C LYS A 465 11.02 -34.21 -21.50
N THR A 466 11.62 -35.21 -22.14
CA THR A 466 11.65 -35.34 -23.61
C THR A 466 10.47 -36.15 -24.05
#